data_AF-A0A0N0D1B6-F1
#
_entry.id   AF-A0A0N0D1B6-F1
#
_cell.length_a   1.000
_cell.length_b   1.000
_cell.length_c   1.000
_cell.angle_alpha   90.00
_cell.angle_beta   90.00
_cell.angle_gamma   90.00
#
_symmetry.space_group_name_H-M   'P 1'
#
loop_
_entity.id
_entity.type
_entity.pdbx_description
1 polymer ?
#
loop_
_entity_poly.entity_id
_entity_poly.type
_entity_poly.pdbx_seq_one_letter_code
_entity_poly.pdbx_strand_id
1 'polypeptide(L)'
;TTLNSSHNGVVLVSGNTTLTLPNPATVFGIRYTVKKIDSSINTLTISGVVDGVSNPQLTHETSYITIISNGNAWYKVAEHVATATTSENQTYISNSLGMTFRLIPAGTFVMGSPTDELGRGSDETQYTVTLSESFYIQTTEVTQGQWEAVMGGNPSIFSDCGLNCPVEHITWNDAQTFIVALNAMGEGSYTLPTEAEWE
;
A
#
# COMPACT_ATOMS: atom_id res chain seq x y z
N THR A 1 1.22 21.15 -26.30
CA THR A 1 2.37 20.79 -27.15
C THR A 1 1.94 19.78 -28.19
N THR A 2 2.37 19.90 -29.44
CA THR A 2 2.06 18.91 -30.49
C THR A 2 3.19 17.91 -30.61
N LEU A 3 2.89 16.61 -30.51
CA LEU A 3 3.89 15.54 -30.67
C LEU A 3 4.28 15.37 -32.14
N ASN A 4 5.49 14.85 -32.37
CA ASN A 4 6.01 14.56 -33.71
C ASN A 4 7.01 13.37 -33.64
N SER A 5 7.68 13.05 -34.73
CA SER A 5 8.61 11.91 -34.79
C SER A 5 9.79 11.98 -33.81
N SER A 6 10.21 13.18 -33.36
CA SER A 6 11.31 13.34 -32.40
C SER A 6 10.92 12.95 -30.97
N HIS A 7 9.63 12.73 -30.71
CA HIS A 7 9.12 12.35 -29.39
C HIS A 7 8.92 10.83 -29.24
N ASN A 8 9.46 10.01 -30.16
CA ASN A 8 9.32 8.56 -30.11
C ASN A 8 9.90 8.00 -28.80
N GLY A 9 9.09 7.26 -28.04
CA GLY A 9 9.42 6.78 -26.70
C GLY A 9 8.62 7.49 -25.61
N VAL A 10 9.27 7.86 -24.50
CA VAL A 10 8.62 8.37 -23.30
C VAL A 10 8.50 9.90 -23.32
N VAL A 11 7.30 10.40 -23.06
CA VAL A 11 6.99 11.83 -22.90
C VAL A 11 6.48 12.05 -21.47
N LEU A 12 7.31 12.69 -20.65
CA LEU A 12 6.97 13.06 -19.27
C LEU A 12 6.29 14.42 -19.27
N VAL A 13 5.15 14.54 -18.59
CA VAL A 13 4.34 15.76 -18.59
C VAL A 13 3.93 16.12 -17.17
N SER A 14 4.09 17.41 -16.84
CA SER A 14 3.63 18.01 -15.60
C SER A 14 2.66 19.16 -15.86
N GLY A 15 1.75 19.40 -14.91
CA GLY A 15 0.81 20.53 -14.92
C GLY A 15 -0.41 20.31 -15.82
N ASN A 16 -1.24 21.35 -15.96
CA ASN A 16 -2.41 21.31 -16.85
C ASN A 16 -1.97 21.52 -18.31
N THR A 17 -1.67 20.41 -19.00
CA THR A 17 -1.11 20.42 -20.36
C THR A 17 -1.99 19.60 -21.30
N THR A 18 -2.21 20.13 -22.51
CA THR A 18 -2.78 19.36 -23.63
C THR A 18 -1.66 18.93 -24.58
N LEU A 19 -1.54 17.63 -24.82
CA LEU A 19 -0.68 17.05 -25.85
C LEU A 19 -1.50 16.71 -27.10
N THR A 20 -1.19 17.33 -28.23
CA THR A 20 -1.89 17.05 -29.49
C THR A 20 -1.16 15.97 -30.28
N LEU A 21 -1.88 14.90 -30.65
CA LEU A 21 -1.35 13.85 -31.51
C LEU A 21 -1.22 14.36 -32.95
N PRO A 22 -0.10 14.07 -33.65
CA PRO A 22 0.01 14.36 -35.06
C PRO A 22 -0.89 13.42 -35.88
N ASN A 23 -1.09 13.78 -37.15
CA ASN A 23 -1.79 12.92 -38.10
C ASN A 23 -1.09 11.53 -38.16
N PRO A 24 -1.79 10.40 -37.92
CA PRO A 24 -1.20 9.07 -37.95
C PRO A 24 -0.37 8.79 -39.21
N ALA A 25 -0.81 9.31 -40.37
CA ALA A 25 -0.18 9.10 -41.67
C ALA A 25 1.24 9.70 -41.76
N THR A 26 1.59 10.67 -40.91
CA THR A 26 2.93 11.29 -40.92
C THR A 26 3.91 10.63 -39.95
N VAL A 27 3.45 9.68 -39.13
CA VAL A 27 4.25 9.06 -38.06
C VAL A 27 3.99 7.54 -37.92
N PHE A 28 3.96 6.82 -39.04
CA PHE A 28 3.77 5.36 -39.04
C PHE A 28 4.78 4.63 -38.13
N GLY A 29 4.28 3.75 -37.26
CA GLY A 29 5.10 2.92 -36.37
C GLY A 29 5.67 3.65 -35.15
N ILE A 30 5.46 4.96 -35.03
CA ILE A 30 5.93 5.73 -33.88
C ILE A 30 5.11 5.37 -32.64
N ARG A 31 5.82 5.21 -31.51
CA ARG A 31 5.23 4.93 -30.20
C ARG A 31 5.43 6.13 -29.28
N TYR A 32 4.39 6.50 -28.54
CA TYR A 32 4.46 7.46 -27.46
C TYR A 32 3.99 6.83 -26.17
N THR A 33 4.82 6.84 -25.13
CA THR A 33 4.43 6.58 -23.75
C THR A 33 4.27 7.92 -23.06
N VAL A 34 3.05 8.42 -22.98
CA VAL A 34 2.74 9.67 -22.27
C VAL A 34 2.57 9.32 -20.80
N LYS A 35 3.37 9.92 -19.92
CA LYS A 35 3.30 9.71 -18.47
C LYS A 35 3.07 11.03 -17.75
N LYS A 36 2.04 11.08 -16.91
CA LYS A 36 1.86 12.20 -15.99
C LYS A 36 2.81 12.02 -14.81
N ILE A 37 3.62 13.03 -14.53
CA ILE A 37 4.67 12.97 -13.49
C ILE A 37 4.41 13.87 -12.29
N ASP A 38 3.37 14.71 -12.33
CA ASP A 38 3.04 15.58 -11.21
C ASP A 38 1.86 15.03 -10.38
N SER A 39 1.87 15.31 -9.09
CA SER A 39 0.84 14.94 -8.11
C SER A 39 -0.38 15.87 -8.10
N SER A 40 -0.41 16.90 -8.97
CA SER A 40 -1.53 17.84 -8.97
C SER A 40 -2.80 17.20 -9.53
N ILE A 41 -3.95 17.71 -9.09
CA ILE A 41 -5.30 17.34 -9.57
C ILE A 41 -5.56 17.71 -11.03
N ASN A 42 -4.59 18.36 -11.70
CA ASN A 42 -4.73 18.74 -13.09
C ASN A 42 -4.83 17.50 -13.98
N THR A 43 -5.68 17.58 -14.99
CA THR A 43 -5.81 16.51 -15.96
C THR A 43 -4.89 16.77 -17.15
N LEU A 44 -4.16 15.74 -17.57
CA LEU A 44 -3.40 15.74 -18.81
C LEU A 44 -4.27 15.21 -19.95
N THR A 45 -4.60 16.08 -20.90
CA THR A 45 -5.37 15.73 -22.10
C THR A 45 -4.47 15.33 -23.25
N ILE A 46 -4.73 14.17 -23.85
CA ILE A 46 -4.15 13.78 -25.14
C ILE A 46 -5.18 14.11 -26.22
N SER A 47 -5.02 15.24 -26.89
CA SER A 47 -5.92 15.71 -27.95
C SER A 47 -5.75 14.87 -29.22
N GLY A 48 -6.81 14.17 -29.62
CA GLY A 48 -6.83 13.20 -30.72
C GLY A 48 -7.78 12.03 -30.45
N VAL A 49 -7.78 11.04 -31.33
CA VAL A 49 -8.58 9.81 -31.17
C VAL A 49 -7.64 8.62 -31.02
N VAL A 50 -7.81 7.84 -29.94
CA VAL A 50 -7.04 6.61 -29.67
C VAL A 50 -8.05 5.48 -29.43
N ASP A 51 -7.97 4.39 -30.19
CA ASP A 51 -8.94 3.28 -30.14
C ASP A 51 -10.41 3.73 -30.23
N GLY A 52 -10.68 4.76 -31.03
CA GLY A 52 -12.03 5.34 -31.17
C GLY A 52 -12.47 6.23 -29.99
N VAL A 53 -11.66 6.35 -28.93
CA VAL A 53 -11.91 7.26 -27.81
C VAL A 53 -11.35 8.64 -28.11
N SER A 54 -12.21 9.65 -28.11
CA SER A 54 -11.82 11.05 -28.27
C SER A 54 -11.21 11.60 -26.99
N ASN A 55 -10.04 12.21 -27.14
CA ASN A 55 -9.33 12.96 -26.11
C ASN A 55 -9.10 12.21 -24.80
N PRO A 56 -8.39 11.06 -24.80
CA PRO A 56 -8.09 10.33 -23.58
C PRO A 56 -7.32 11.20 -22.58
N GLN A 57 -7.55 10.94 -21.29
CA GLN A 57 -7.08 11.76 -20.17
C GLN A 57 -6.24 10.93 -19.20
N LEU A 58 -5.19 11.54 -18.63
CA LEU A 58 -4.48 11.00 -17.48
C LEU A 58 -4.71 11.94 -16.28
N THR A 59 -5.32 11.44 -15.22
CA THR A 59 -5.79 12.24 -14.07
C THR A 59 -4.91 12.11 -12.82
N HIS A 60 -4.03 11.11 -12.77
CA HIS A 60 -3.26 10.78 -11.57
C HIS A 60 -1.76 10.70 -11.85
N GLU A 61 -0.96 11.00 -10.83
CA GLU A 61 0.49 10.82 -10.88
C GLU A 61 0.82 9.37 -11.22
N THR A 62 1.88 9.17 -12.01
CA THR A 62 2.35 7.86 -12.49
C THR A 62 1.48 7.17 -13.53
N SER A 63 0.23 7.63 -13.76
CA SER A 63 -0.57 7.18 -14.89
C SER A 63 0.18 7.36 -16.20
N TYR A 64 0.12 6.34 -17.05
CA TYR A 64 0.67 6.42 -18.39
C TYR A 64 -0.23 5.72 -19.41
N ILE A 65 -0.09 6.14 -20.65
CA ILE A 65 -0.64 5.44 -21.80
C ILE A 65 0.45 5.33 -22.86
N THR A 66 0.63 4.13 -23.39
CA THR A 66 1.46 3.89 -24.57
C THR A 66 0.56 3.72 -25.78
N ILE A 67 0.78 4.55 -26.78
CA ILE A 67 0.04 4.54 -28.04
C ILE A 67 0.98 4.34 -29.23
N ILE A 68 0.50 3.69 -30.28
CA ILE A 68 1.21 3.48 -31.54
C ILE A 68 0.36 3.95 -32.73
N SER A 69 1.00 4.57 -33.71
CA SER A 69 0.36 4.86 -35.00
C SER A 69 0.56 3.70 -35.97
N ASN A 70 -0.51 3.26 -36.64
CA ASN A 70 -0.42 2.34 -37.78
C ASN A 70 -0.49 3.06 -39.15
N GLY A 71 -0.35 4.39 -39.18
CA GLY A 71 -0.50 5.21 -40.40
C GLY A 71 -1.92 5.65 -40.70
N ASN A 72 -2.94 4.99 -40.13
CA ASN A 72 -4.36 5.35 -40.32
C ASN A 72 -4.99 5.87 -39.02
N ALA A 73 -4.64 5.27 -37.88
CA ALA A 73 -5.19 5.61 -36.57
C ALA A 73 -4.15 5.39 -35.46
N TRP A 74 -4.46 5.91 -34.27
CA TRP A 74 -3.72 5.65 -33.03
C TRP A 74 -4.38 4.52 -32.25
N TYR A 75 -3.56 3.60 -31.77
CA TYR A 75 -3.97 2.45 -30.96
C TYR A 75 -3.26 2.46 -29.62
N LYS A 76 -3.97 2.09 -28.56
CA LYS A 76 -3.37 1.86 -27.24
C LYS A 76 -2.71 0.48 -27.24
N VAL A 77 -1.47 0.43 -26.77
CA VAL A 77 -0.72 -0.84 -26.63
C VAL A 77 -0.36 -1.15 -25.19
N ALA A 78 -0.39 -0.15 -24.30
CA ALA A 78 -0.33 -0.34 -22.87
C ALA A 78 -0.99 0.85 -22.18
N GLU A 79 -1.52 0.62 -20.98
CA GLU A 79 -1.90 1.69 -20.08
C GLU A 79 -1.67 1.28 -18.64
N HIS A 80 -1.42 2.29 -17.81
CA HIS A 80 -1.61 2.23 -16.39
C HIS A 80 -2.44 3.44 -16.03
N VAL A 81 -3.67 3.19 -15.62
CA VAL A 81 -4.49 4.21 -14.98
C VAL A 81 -4.16 4.11 -13.50
N ALA A 82 -3.25 4.95 -13.02
CA ALA A 82 -3.19 5.18 -11.59
C ALA A 82 -4.57 5.72 -11.20
N THR A 83 -5.24 5.05 -10.29
CA THR A 83 -6.49 5.52 -9.73
C THR A 83 -6.18 6.61 -8.72
N ALA A 84 -7.12 7.54 -8.49
CA ALA A 84 -7.10 8.33 -7.27
C ALA A 84 -6.88 7.33 -6.15
N THR A 85 -5.87 7.55 -5.31
CA THR A 85 -5.90 7.02 -3.96
C THR A 85 -7.14 7.61 -3.28
N THR A 86 -8.32 7.06 -3.58
CA THR A 86 -9.12 6.55 -2.48
C THR A 86 -8.20 5.49 -1.94
N SER A 87 -7.59 5.72 -0.76
CA SER A 87 -6.76 4.75 -0.05
C SER A 87 -7.09 3.35 -0.54
N GLU A 88 -6.24 2.74 -1.40
CA GLU A 88 -6.21 1.29 -1.38
C GLU A 88 -5.90 1.03 0.08
N ASN A 89 -6.90 0.59 0.84
CA ASN A 89 -6.73 0.16 2.20
C ASN A 89 -5.50 -0.72 2.16
N GLN A 90 -4.36 -0.22 2.63
CA GLN A 90 -3.14 -1.00 2.69
C GLN A 90 -3.48 -2.08 3.69
N THR A 91 -4.05 -3.17 3.17
CA THR A 91 -4.61 -4.23 4.01
C THR A 91 -3.46 -4.87 4.77
N TYR A 92 -2.26 -4.78 4.19
CA TYR A 92 -1.00 -5.08 4.84
C TYR A 92 0.00 -3.93 4.64
N ILE A 93 0.79 -3.67 5.69
CA ILE A 93 2.00 -2.85 5.66
C ILE A 93 3.17 -3.68 6.17
N SER A 94 4.40 -3.30 5.83
CA SER A 94 5.59 -3.94 6.38
C SER A 94 6.71 -2.94 6.61
N ASN A 95 7.53 -3.21 7.62
CA ASN A 95 8.73 -2.41 7.94
C ASN A 95 10.01 -3.11 7.44
N SER A 96 11.16 -2.48 7.62
CA SER A 96 12.47 -2.97 7.19
C SER A 96 12.94 -4.23 7.92
N LEU A 97 12.34 -4.56 9.06
CA LEU A 97 12.56 -5.80 9.80
C LEU A 97 11.74 -6.98 9.26
N GLY A 98 10.93 -6.76 8.22
CA GLY A 98 10.04 -7.77 7.66
C GLY A 98 8.83 -8.08 8.55
N MET A 99 8.49 -7.20 9.50
CA MET A 99 7.25 -7.32 10.27
C MET A 99 6.08 -6.94 9.37
N THR A 100 5.14 -7.85 9.17
CA THR A 100 3.91 -7.58 8.40
C THR A 100 2.77 -7.27 9.35
N PHE A 101 2.05 -6.19 9.09
CA PHE A 101 0.90 -5.77 9.87
C PHE A 101 -0.35 -5.75 9.00
N ARG A 102 -1.48 -6.16 9.55
CA ARG A 102 -2.78 -6.15 8.88
C ARG A 102 -3.64 -5.01 9.38
N LEU A 103 -4.30 -4.30 8.48
CA LEU A 103 -5.32 -3.31 8.82
C LEU A 103 -6.55 -4.01 9.42
N ILE A 104 -6.88 -3.63 10.64
CA ILE A 104 -8.13 -3.97 11.32
C ILE A 104 -9.06 -2.77 11.19
N PRO A 105 -10.17 -2.88 10.43
CA PRO A 105 -11.11 -1.79 10.27
C PRO A 105 -11.77 -1.43 11.60
N ALA A 106 -12.10 -0.14 11.76
CA ALA A 106 -13.01 0.32 12.80
C ALA A 106 -14.33 -0.46 12.73
N GLY A 107 -14.90 -0.79 13.88
CA GLY A 107 -16.08 -1.65 13.93
C GLY A 107 -16.55 -1.93 15.34
N THR A 108 -17.69 -2.62 15.41
CA THR A 108 -18.33 -3.04 16.65
C THR A 108 -18.40 -4.56 16.69
N PHE A 109 -18.00 -5.16 17.79
CA PHE A 109 -18.03 -6.61 18.00
C PHE A 109 -18.47 -6.93 19.44
N VAL A 110 -18.72 -8.22 19.70
CA VAL A 110 -19.01 -8.72 21.04
C VAL A 110 -17.75 -9.38 21.57
N MET A 111 -17.22 -8.82 22.65
CA MET A 111 -16.07 -9.33 23.40
C MET A 111 -16.59 -10.22 24.55
N GLY A 112 -15.86 -11.25 24.93
CA GLY A 112 -16.24 -12.31 25.87
C GLY A 112 -16.89 -13.52 25.21
N SER A 113 -17.14 -14.58 26.00
CA SER A 113 -17.68 -15.85 25.52
C SER A 113 -19.15 -16.07 25.90
N PRO A 114 -19.95 -16.76 25.07
CA PRO A 114 -21.30 -17.19 25.42
C PRO A 114 -21.32 -18.00 26.72
N THR A 115 -22.42 -17.90 27.48
CA THR A 115 -22.54 -18.59 28.78
C THR A 115 -22.46 -20.11 28.70
N ASP A 116 -22.73 -20.69 27.52
CA ASP A 116 -22.71 -22.12 27.22
C ASP A 116 -21.42 -22.58 26.51
N GLU A 117 -20.42 -21.71 26.32
CA GLU A 117 -19.14 -22.08 25.74
C GLU A 117 -18.36 -23.02 26.69
N LEU A 118 -17.94 -24.18 26.17
CA LEU A 118 -17.17 -25.15 26.93
C LEU A 118 -15.75 -24.63 27.17
N GLY A 119 -15.36 -24.50 28.44
CA GLY A 119 -14.01 -24.04 28.81
C GLY A 119 -13.95 -22.56 29.22
N ARG A 120 -15.08 -21.86 29.13
CA ARG A 120 -15.26 -20.47 29.58
C ARG A 120 -14.81 -20.24 31.03
N GLY A 121 -14.03 -19.19 31.23
CA GLY A 121 -13.73 -18.56 32.52
C GLY A 121 -14.91 -17.82 33.14
N SER A 122 -14.86 -17.57 34.44
CA SER A 122 -15.94 -16.86 35.15
C SER A 122 -16.07 -15.38 34.78
N ASP A 123 -15.00 -14.80 34.24
CA ASP A 123 -14.81 -13.40 33.90
C ASP A 123 -15.09 -13.07 32.42
N GLU A 124 -15.37 -14.07 31.58
CA GLU A 124 -15.63 -13.91 30.14
C GLU A 124 -17.07 -13.46 29.84
N THR A 125 -17.60 -12.49 30.58
CA THR A 125 -18.95 -11.97 30.32
C THR A 125 -18.99 -11.23 28.99
N GLN A 126 -20.02 -11.43 28.18
CA GLN A 126 -20.14 -10.75 26.90
C GLN A 126 -20.51 -9.26 27.03
N TYR A 127 -19.79 -8.40 26.30
CA TYR A 127 -20.10 -6.98 26.16
C TYR A 127 -19.80 -6.46 24.76
N THR A 128 -20.59 -5.49 24.30
CA THR A 128 -20.38 -4.85 23.00
C THR A 128 -19.26 -3.82 23.09
N VAL A 129 -18.24 -4.00 22.25
CA VAL A 129 -17.09 -3.09 22.13
C VAL A 129 -17.13 -2.41 20.77
N THR A 130 -16.76 -1.13 20.72
CA THR A 130 -16.60 -0.38 19.46
C THR A 130 -15.19 0.18 19.37
N LEU A 131 -14.46 -0.25 18.36
CA LEU A 131 -13.18 0.33 17.95
C LEU A 131 -13.49 1.48 17.00
N SER A 132 -13.30 2.72 17.46
CA SER A 132 -13.68 3.94 16.73
C SER A 132 -12.76 4.26 15.55
N GLU A 133 -11.54 3.72 15.58
CA GLU A 133 -10.52 3.96 14.57
C GLU A 133 -9.99 2.63 14.05
N SER A 134 -9.51 2.64 12.80
CA SER A 134 -8.82 1.48 12.24
C SER A 134 -7.38 1.50 12.70
N PHE A 135 -6.80 0.33 12.96
CA PHE A 135 -5.42 0.21 13.41
C PHE A 135 -4.73 -0.96 12.69
N TYR A 136 -3.42 -1.06 12.83
CA TYR A 136 -2.64 -2.15 12.28
C TYR A 136 -2.15 -3.06 13.40
N ILE A 137 -2.31 -4.38 13.24
CA ILE A 137 -1.76 -5.37 14.17
C ILE A 137 -0.81 -6.30 13.43
N GLN A 138 0.30 -6.69 14.08
CA GLN A 138 1.26 -7.60 13.48
C GLN A 138 0.58 -8.95 13.21
N THR A 139 0.84 -9.55 12.05
CA THR A 139 0.21 -10.83 11.65
C THR A 139 0.78 -12.04 12.39
N THR A 140 1.83 -11.85 13.17
CA THR A 140 2.53 -12.86 13.97
C THR A 140 2.95 -12.24 15.30
N GLU A 141 3.30 -13.05 16.28
CA GLU A 141 4.12 -12.59 17.40
C GLU A 141 5.46 -12.03 16.88
N VAL A 142 6.09 -11.16 17.69
CA VAL A 142 7.44 -10.66 17.41
C VAL A 142 8.38 -11.86 17.40
N THR A 143 9.13 -12.02 16.31
CA THR A 143 10.06 -13.14 16.19
C THR A 143 11.37 -12.86 16.91
N GLN A 144 12.12 -13.90 17.22
CA GLN A 144 13.46 -13.82 17.80
C GLN A 144 14.41 -12.98 16.96
N GLY A 145 14.38 -13.13 15.63
CA GLY A 145 15.20 -12.32 14.72
C GLY A 145 14.80 -10.84 14.71
N GLN A 146 13.50 -10.53 14.76
CA GLN A 146 13.01 -9.15 14.87
C GLN A 146 13.42 -8.53 16.19
N TRP A 147 13.29 -9.28 17.29
CA TRP A 147 13.72 -8.85 18.61
C TRP A 147 15.22 -8.57 18.66
N GLU A 148 16.05 -9.51 18.20
CA GLU A 148 17.50 -9.38 18.22
C GLU A 148 17.99 -8.22 17.36
N ALA A 149 17.35 -7.96 16.21
CA ALA A 149 17.68 -6.84 15.34
C ALA A 149 17.43 -5.46 16.00
N VAL A 150 16.46 -5.37 16.93
CA VAL A 150 16.13 -4.13 17.64
C VAL A 150 16.90 -4.01 18.96
N MET A 151 17.01 -5.11 19.70
CA MET A 151 17.51 -5.12 21.08
C MET A 151 18.97 -5.55 21.20
N GLY A 152 19.55 -6.15 20.16
CA GLY A 152 20.94 -6.61 20.12
C GLY A 152 21.22 -7.90 20.90
N GLY A 153 20.19 -8.56 21.43
CA GLY A 153 20.29 -9.84 22.12
C GLY A 153 18.95 -10.57 22.15
N ASN A 154 18.98 -11.89 22.37
CA ASN A 154 17.80 -12.76 22.33
C ASN A 154 17.65 -13.52 23.67
N PRO A 155 16.57 -13.29 24.44
CA PRO A 155 16.36 -13.94 25.73
C PRO A 155 15.76 -15.36 25.62
N SER A 156 15.38 -15.77 24.41
CA SER A 156 14.63 -17.02 24.20
C SER A 156 15.49 -18.26 24.42
N ILE A 157 14.88 -19.30 24.98
CA ILE A 157 15.42 -20.63 25.20
C ILE A 157 14.97 -21.59 24.07
N PHE A 158 13.72 -21.48 23.62
CA PHE A 158 13.21 -22.34 22.54
C PHE A 158 13.70 -21.85 21.17
N SER A 159 14.30 -22.72 20.36
CA SER A 159 14.95 -22.31 19.10
C SER A 159 14.78 -23.28 17.94
N ASP A 160 13.87 -24.25 18.05
CA ASP A 160 13.67 -25.29 17.02
C ASP A 160 13.21 -24.73 15.66
N CYS A 161 12.58 -23.56 15.65
CA CYS A 161 12.20 -22.78 14.45
C CYS A 161 13.19 -21.64 14.09
N GLY A 162 14.37 -21.60 14.75
CA GLY A 162 15.40 -20.57 14.56
C GLY A 162 14.88 -19.15 14.83
N LEU A 163 15.41 -18.17 14.07
CA LEU A 163 15.04 -16.75 14.22
C LEU A 163 13.57 -16.43 13.89
N ASN A 164 12.81 -17.39 13.36
CA ASN A 164 11.39 -17.24 13.07
C ASN A 164 10.49 -17.66 14.23
N CYS A 165 11.05 -18.25 15.30
CA CYS A 165 10.28 -18.50 16.52
C CYS A 165 9.80 -17.18 17.14
N PRO A 166 8.65 -17.16 17.83
CA PRO A 166 8.29 -16.07 18.71
C PRO A 166 9.40 -15.83 19.76
N VAL A 167 9.67 -14.56 20.06
CA VAL A 167 10.50 -14.23 21.22
C VAL A 167 9.72 -14.58 22.48
N GLU A 168 10.41 -15.16 23.45
CA GLU A 168 9.84 -15.55 24.72
C GLU A 168 10.83 -15.28 25.87
N HIS A 169 10.48 -15.59 27.11
CA HIS A 169 11.19 -15.13 28.31
C HIS A 169 11.34 -13.60 28.44
N ILE A 170 10.36 -12.83 27.96
CA ILE A 170 10.30 -11.38 28.12
C ILE A 170 9.25 -10.96 29.15
N THR A 171 9.52 -9.88 29.87
CA THR A 171 8.53 -9.22 30.72
C THR A 171 7.77 -8.15 29.96
N TRP A 172 6.67 -7.66 30.54
CA TRP A 172 5.93 -6.52 29.98
C TRP A 172 6.82 -5.27 29.82
N ASN A 173 7.74 -5.02 30.77
CA ASN A 173 8.67 -3.89 30.70
C ASN A 173 9.69 -4.05 29.56
N ASP A 174 10.09 -5.28 29.25
CA ASP A 174 10.98 -5.55 28.12
C ASP A 174 10.27 -5.26 26.80
N ALA A 175 8.99 -5.65 26.68
CA ALA A 175 8.16 -5.33 25.51
C ALA A 175 8.01 -3.81 25.30
N GLN A 176 7.79 -3.04 26.37
CA GLN A 176 7.75 -1.57 26.27
C GLN A 176 9.10 -0.99 25.83
N THR A 177 10.22 -1.54 26.33
CA THR A 177 11.56 -1.12 25.92
C THR A 177 11.81 -1.41 24.43
N PHE A 178 11.41 -2.59 23.97
CA PHE A 178 11.45 -2.96 22.55
C PHE A 178 10.63 -1.99 21.69
N ILE A 179 9.41 -1.62 22.11
CA ILE A 179 8.56 -0.67 21.39
C ILE A 179 9.21 0.71 21.29
N VAL A 180 9.84 1.20 22.37
CA VAL A 180 10.59 2.47 22.33
C VAL A 180 11.73 2.41 21.32
N ALA A 181 12.51 1.34 21.32
CA ALA A 181 13.61 1.15 20.37
C ALA A 181 13.11 1.01 18.93
N LEU A 182 12.03 0.25 18.70
CA LEU A 182 11.39 0.09 17.39
C LEU A 182 10.86 1.42 16.85
N ASN A 183 10.21 2.23 17.69
CA ASN A 183 9.75 3.58 17.33
C ASN A 183 10.92 4.51 16.97
N ALA A 184 12.07 4.37 17.63
CA ALA A 184 13.26 5.16 17.32
C ALA A 184 13.84 4.88 15.92
N MET A 185 13.45 3.79 15.26
CA MET A 185 13.81 3.50 13.88
C MET A 185 13.09 4.40 12.86
N GLY A 186 12.01 5.09 13.25
CA GLY A 186 11.32 6.07 12.42
C GLY A 186 10.45 5.49 11.30
N GLU A 187 10.11 4.19 11.37
CA GLU A 187 9.31 3.48 10.37
C GLU A 187 7.84 3.28 10.78
N GLY A 188 7.37 4.00 11.79
CA GLY A 188 6.00 3.90 12.27
C GLY A 188 5.83 4.38 13.71
N SER A 189 4.61 4.21 14.24
CA SER A 189 4.28 4.39 15.65
C SER A 189 3.67 3.09 16.16
N TYR A 190 4.43 2.36 16.95
CA TYR A 190 4.12 1.03 17.47
C TYR A 190 3.73 1.13 18.96
N THR A 191 2.78 0.29 19.38
CA THR A 191 2.34 0.10 20.77
C THR A 191 1.87 -1.34 20.96
N LEU A 192 1.70 -1.77 22.21
CA LEU A 192 0.90 -2.97 22.50
C LEU A 192 -0.58 -2.70 22.18
N PRO A 193 -1.33 -3.70 21.69
CA PRO A 193 -2.77 -3.59 21.58
C PRO A 193 -3.41 -3.52 22.97
N THR A 194 -4.54 -2.83 23.05
CA THR A 194 -5.47 -3.00 24.18
C THR A 194 -6.09 -4.40 24.14
N GLU A 195 -6.68 -4.84 25.25
CA GLU A 195 -7.40 -6.13 25.31
C GLU A 195 -8.47 -6.23 24.21
N ALA A 196 -9.22 -5.15 24.01
CA ALA A 196 -10.24 -5.02 22.97
C ALA A 196 -9.71 -4.99 21.53
N GLU A 197 -8.46 -4.56 21.32
CA GLU A 197 -7.82 -4.62 20.00
C GLU A 197 -7.21 -6.00 19.72
N TRP A 198 -7.02 -6.82 20.75
CA TRP A 198 -6.41 -8.14 20.65
C TRP A 198 -7.43 -9.27 20.45
N GLU A 199 -8.62 -9.17 21.05
CA GLU A 199 -9.69 -10.19 20.98
C GLU A 199 -10.45 -10.20 19.64
#